data_AF-A0A7G2LY70-F1
#
_entry.id   AF-A0A7G2LY70-F1
#
_cell.length_a   1.000
_cell.length_b   1.000
_cell.length_c   1.000
_cell.angle_alpha   90.00
_cell.angle_beta   90.00
_cell.angle_gamma   90.00
#
_symmetry.space_group_name_H-M   'P 1'
#
loop_
_entity.id
_entity.type
_entity.pdbx_description
1 polymer ?
#
loop_
_entity_poly.entity_id
_entity_poly.type
_entity_poly.pdbx_seq_one_letter_code
_entity_poly.pdbx_strand_id
1 'polypeptide(L)'
;MFQRLFGRFWRRPESDFGPRRGAVTHVIILDGTMSSLDLGRETNAGIAYGLCREMGSALSIYYEPGLQWRDWRSARDVIMGRG
;
A
#
# COMPACT_ATOMS: atom_id res chain seq x y z
N MET A 1 -13.90 18.39 -14.07
CA MET A 1 -13.20 17.52 -15.03
C MET A 1 -11.98 16.93 -14.34
N PHE A 2 -12.14 15.88 -13.50
CA PHE A 2 -11.09 14.95 -13.00
C PHE A 2 -11.66 14.03 -11.89
N GLN A 3 -12.85 13.48 -12.13
CA GLN A 3 -13.33 12.28 -11.43
C GLN A 3 -13.67 11.29 -12.54
N ARG A 4 -13.44 9.99 -12.33
CA ARG A 4 -13.77 8.83 -13.22
C ARG A 4 -12.64 8.16 -14.01
N LEU A 5 -11.45 7.91 -13.45
CA LEU A 5 -10.43 7.10 -14.16
C LEU A 5 -9.86 5.85 -13.47
N PHE A 6 -10.26 5.48 -12.25
CA PHE A 6 -9.68 4.27 -11.60
C PHE A 6 -10.67 3.13 -11.30
N GLY A 7 -11.99 3.32 -11.42
CA GLY A 7 -12.97 2.30 -11.03
C GLY A 7 -13.29 1.20 -12.04
N ARG A 8 -12.66 1.18 -13.23
CA ARG A 8 -13.10 0.33 -14.36
C ARG A 8 -12.18 -0.86 -14.69
N PHE A 9 -11.00 -0.96 -14.09
CA PHE A 9 -10.03 -2.02 -14.42
C PHE A 9 -10.14 -3.30 -13.57
N TRP A 10 -10.99 -3.32 -12.55
CA TRP A 10 -11.28 -4.53 -11.77
C TRP A 10 -12.65 -5.11 -12.15
N ARG A 11 -12.75 -5.67 -13.37
CA ARG A 11 -13.81 -6.65 -13.66
C ARG A 11 -13.23 -8.04 -13.46
N ARG A 12 -13.72 -8.70 -12.41
CA ARG A 12 -13.43 -10.11 -12.11
C ARG A 12 -13.95 -11.00 -13.27
N PRO A 13 -13.15 -11.93 -13.81
CA PRO A 13 -13.63 -12.91 -14.78
C PRO A 13 -14.72 -13.80 -14.18
N GLU A 14 -15.73 -14.14 -14.98
CA GLU A 14 -16.96 -14.83 -14.53
C GLU A 14 -16.73 -16.31 -14.15
N SER A 15 -15.58 -16.89 -14.48
CA SER A 15 -15.34 -18.34 -14.46
C SER A 15 -14.27 -18.84 -13.48
N ASP A 16 -13.85 -18.05 -12.50
CA ASP A 16 -12.84 -18.50 -11.51
C ASP A 16 -13.50 -19.21 -10.31
N PHE A 17 -13.85 -20.49 -10.51
CA PHE A 17 -14.43 -21.39 -9.50
C PHE A 17 -13.37 -22.33 -8.89
N GLY A 18 -12.19 -21.82 -8.54
CA GLY A 18 -11.30 -22.49 -7.58
C GLY A 18 -11.88 -22.45 -6.15
N PRO A 19 -11.30 -23.15 -5.15
CA PRO A 19 -11.76 -23.08 -3.76
C PRO A 19 -11.87 -21.61 -3.34
N ARG A 20 -13.10 -21.12 -3.20
CA ARG A 20 -13.33 -19.76 -2.73
C ARG A 20 -12.76 -19.70 -1.32
N ARG A 21 -11.63 -19.02 -1.12
CA ARG A 21 -11.43 -18.31 0.16
C ARG A 21 -12.76 -17.57 0.39
N GLY A 22 -13.34 -17.71 1.58
CA GLY A 22 -14.54 -16.96 1.96
C GLY A 22 -14.32 -15.46 1.79
N ALA A 23 -15.29 -14.62 2.16
CA ALA A 23 -15.05 -13.17 2.14
C ALA A 23 -13.74 -12.83 2.86
N VAL A 24 -12.81 -12.15 2.16
CA VAL A 24 -11.50 -11.74 2.71
C VAL A 24 -11.49 -10.23 2.80
N THR A 25 -11.15 -9.71 3.98
CA THR A 25 -10.88 -8.29 4.16
C THR A 25 -9.47 -7.99 3.67
N HIS A 26 -9.37 -7.10 2.68
CA HIS A 26 -8.09 -6.65 2.13
C HIS A 26 -7.71 -5.31 2.76
N VAL A 27 -6.48 -5.23 3.28
CA VAL A 27 -5.94 -4.02 3.92
C VAL A 27 -4.69 -3.60 3.16
N ILE A 28 -4.73 -2.40 2.57
CA ILE A 28 -3.61 -1.79 1.85
C ILE A 28 -3.13 -0.61 2.69
N ILE A 29 -1.87 -0.65 3.11
CA ILE A 29 -1.26 0.38 3.95
C ILE A 29 -0.14 1.03 3.15
N LEU A 30 -0.30 2.32 2.88
CA LEU A 30 0.70 3.15 2.22
C LEU A 30 1.26 4.10 3.27
N ASP A 31 2.53 3.94 3.59
CA ASP A 31 3.16 4.71 4.66
C ASP A 31 3.76 6.03 4.15
N GLY A 32 4.04 6.93 5.09
CA GLY A 32 4.65 8.22 4.83
C GLY A 32 6.10 8.13 4.35
N THR A 33 6.53 9.18 3.66
CA THR A 33 7.93 9.39 3.28
C THR A 33 8.83 9.30 4.52
N MET A 34 9.99 8.62 4.41
CA MET A 34 10.88 8.29 5.54
C MET A 34 10.25 7.41 6.63
N SER A 35 9.22 6.61 6.32
CA SER A 35 8.71 5.64 7.29
C SER A 35 9.75 4.57 7.62
N SER A 36 9.72 4.10 8.86
CA SER A 36 10.50 2.94 9.31
C SER A 36 9.58 1.97 10.04
N LEU A 37 9.94 0.68 10.01
CA LEU A 37 9.35 -0.38 10.83
C LEU A 37 10.33 -0.80 11.95
N ASP A 38 11.38 -0.03 12.19
CA ASP A 38 12.31 -0.27 13.29
C ASP A 38 11.61 -0.05 14.63
N LEU A 39 11.87 -0.94 15.58
CA LEU A 39 11.24 -0.92 16.89
C LEU A 39 11.46 0.41 17.61
N GLY A 40 10.37 1.06 18.01
CA GLY A 40 10.38 2.37 18.67
C GLY A 40 10.49 3.57 17.72
N ARG A 41 10.41 3.35 16.41
CA ARG A 41 10.43 4.39 15.36
C ARG A 41 9.34 4.18 14.31
N GLU A 42 8.36 3.33 14.62
CA GLU A 42 7.26 3.03 13.72
C GLU A 42 6.36 4.25 13.54
N THR A 43 5.89 4.45 12.32
CA THR A 43 4.79 5.38 12.07
C THR A 43 3.48 4.75 12.57
N ASN A 44 2.42 5.56 12.70
CA ASN A 44 1.08 5.01 12.99
C ASN A 44 0.62 3.98 11.94
N ALA A 45 1.05 4.13 10.68
CA ALA A 45 0.77 3.17 9.61
C ALA A 45 1.60 1.88 9.79
N GLY A 46 2.87 1.98 10.20
CA GLY A 46 3.71 0.85 10.58
C GLY A 46 3.15 0.08 11.78
N ILE A 47 2.64 0.77 12.80
CA ILE A 47 1.94 0.17 13.94
C ILE A 47 0.68 -0.55 13.48
N ALA A 48 -0.16 0.10 12.66
CA ALA A 48 -1.37 -0.52 12.12
C ALA A 48 -1.04 -1.77 11.27
N TYR A 49 0.05 -1.73 10.49
CA TYR A 49 0.57 -2.88 9.77
C TYR A 49 0.95 -4.03 10.72
N GLY A 50 1.65 -3.73 11.82
CA GLY A 50 1.95 -4.69 12.88
C GLY A 50 0.70 -5.38 13.43
N LEU A 51 -0.30 -4.60 13.84
CA LEU A 51 -1.58 -5.13 14.36
C LEU A 51 -2.31 -5.98 13.31
N CYS A 52 -2.32 -5.54 12.04
CA CYS A 52 -2.92 -6.32 10.96
C CYS A 52 -2.21 -7.67 10.80
N ARG A 53 -0.87 -7.72 10.91
CA ARG A 53 -0.11 -8.98 10.80
C ARG A 53 -0.46 -9.98 11.90
N GLU A 54 -0.75 -9.51 13.11
CA GLU A 54 -1.18 -10.38 14.23
C GLU A 54 -2.50 -11.11 13.93
N MET A 55 -3.36 -10.53 13.09
CA MET A 55 -4.62 -11.16 12.67
C MET A 55 -4.43 -12.31 11.67
N GLY A 56 -3.22 -12.49 11.12
CA GLY A 56 -2.87 -13.64 10.29
C GLY A 56 -3.75 -13.82 9.06
N SER A 57 -4.22 -15.05 8.83
CA SER A 57 -4.95 -15.44 7.62
C SER A 57 -6.37 -14.86 7.51
N ALA A 58 -6.86 -14.20 8.56
CA ALA A 58 -8.14 -13.48 8.54
C ALA A 58 -8.12 -12.27 7.61
N LEU A 59 -6.93 -11.72 7.34
CA LEU A 59 -6.73 -10.58 6.44
C LEU A 59 -5.78 -10.93 5.30
N SER A 60 -5.96 -10.22 4.18
CA SER A 60 -4.94 -10.10 3.15
C SER A 60 -4.35 -8.69 3.23
N ILE A 61 -3.05 -8.60 3.54
CA ILE A 61 -2.42 -7.32 3.89
C ILE A 61 -1.27 -7.03 2.93
N TYR A 62 -1.19 -5.79 2.48
CA TYR A 62 -0.07 -5.24 1.73
C TYR A 62 0.40 -3.94 2.40
N TYR A 63 1.72 -3.81 2.57
CA TYR A 63 2.35 -2.61 3.13
C TYR A 63 3.39 -2.10 2.14
N GLU A 64 3.28 -0.81 1.80
CA GLU A 64 4.25 -0.09 1.00
C GLU A 64 4.92 0.97 1.88
N PRO A 65 6.25 0.87 2.10
CA PRO A 65 6.97 1.94 2.78
C PRO A 65 6.95 3.20 1.90
N GLY A 66 6.76 4.37 2.50
CA GLY A 66 6.80 5.61 1.73
C GLY A 66 8.19 5.87 1.16
N LEU A 67 8.24 6.71 0.11
CA LEU A 67 9.46 7.05 -0.61
C LEU A 67 10.61 7.39 0.36
N GLN A 68 11.70 6.62 0.31
CA GLN A 68 12.90 6.89 1.12
C GLN A 68 13.83 7.78 0.31
N TRP A 69 14.00 9.03 0.72
CA TRP A 69 14.82 10.01 0.00
C TRP A 69 16.30 9.72 0.23
N ARG A 70 16.87 8.83 -0.58
CA ARG A 70 18.29 8.46 -0.47
C ARG A 70 19.25 9.39 -1.24
N ASP A 71 18.76 10.18 -2.20
CA ASP A 71 19.61 11.09 -2.98
C ASP A 71 18.95 12.45 -3.23
N TRP A 72 19.51 13.51 -2.63
CA TRP A 72 19.09 14.91 -2.86
C TRP A 72 19.20 15.35 -4.33
N ARG A 73 19.94 14.61 -5.17
CA ARG A 73 20.10 14.92 -6.59
C ARG A 73 18.85 14.60 -7.42
N SER A 74 18.11 13.54 -7.09
CA SER A 74 16.91 13.11 -7.84
C SER A 74 15.65 13.91 -7.45
N ALA A 75 15.66 14.52 -6.26
CA ALA A 75 14.62 15.44 -5.78
C ALA A 75 14.45 16.67 -6.69
N ARG A 76 15.54 17.12 -7.31
CA ARG A 76 15.53 18.31 -8.16
C ARG A 76 14.72 18.06 -9.44
N ASP A 77 14.75 16.85 -10.00
CA ASP A 77 14.07 16.55 -11.27
C ASP A 77 12.55 16.51 -11.11
N VAL A 78 12.06 16.03 -9.96
CA VAL A 78 10.63 15.99 -9.63
C VAL A 78 10.09 17.38 -9.29
N ILE A 79 10.86 18.23 -8.60
CA ILE A 79 10.46 19.62 -8.31
C ILE A 79 10.56 20.51 -9.57
N MET A 80 11.48 20.21 -10.50
CA MET A 80 11.68 20.99 -11.73
C MET A 80 10.79 20.55 -12.91
N GLY A 81 9.88 19.58 -12.72
CA GLY A 81 8.88 19.23 -13.73
C GLY A 81 9.46 18.69 -15.03
N ARG A 82 10.51 17.87 -14.96
CA ARG A 82 10.98 17.09 -16.11
C ARG A 82 10.67 15.63 -15.86
N GLY A 83 9.65 15.14 -16.57
CA GLY A 83 9.19 13.76 -16.53
C GLY A 83 10.13 12.77 -17.19
#